data_AF-A0A6J2YGE8-F1
#
_entry.id   AF-A0A6J2YGE8-F1
#
_cell.length_a   1.000
_cell.length_b   1.000
_cell.length_c   1.000
_cell.angle_alpha   90.00
_cell.angle_beta   90.00
_cell.angle_gamma   90.00
#
_symmetry.space_group_name_H-M   'P 1'
#
loop_
_entity.id
_entity.type
_entity.pdbx_description
1 polymer ?
#
loop_
_entity_poly.entity_id
_entity_poly.type
_entity_poly.pdbx_seq_one_letter_code
_entity_poly.pdbx_strand_id
1 'polypeptide(L)'
;MKVYLAAQTFSTSVADALEFPKNYSIPQFKDSEATINFIRKIDALFDILNSKSRYSKGNKAVLRCNTEQNWRPVMTSIIDYILRCTDIKNRPLWLTPRKTAVIGFCISPVSICGIYESPSFKTRQIHFSKKMSYIC
;
A
#
# COMPACT_ATOMS: atom_id res chain seq x y z
N MET A 1 10.30 -6.44 17.21
CA MET A 1 10.08 -5.53 16.06
C MET A 1 8.87 -4.64 16.35
N LYS A 2 8.97 -3.31 16.21
CA LYS A 2 7.89 -2.37 16.56
C LYS A 2 7.17 -1.87 15.30
N VAL A 3 6.12 -2.55 14.88
CA VAL A 3 5.38 -2.25 13.62
C VAL A 3 4.76 -0.85 13.64
N TYR A 4 4.32 -0.37 14.80
CA TYR A 4 3.74 0.97 14.92
C TYR A 4 4.70 2.10 14.49
N LEU A 5 6.01 1.94 14.73
CA LEU A 5 7.01 2.93 14.31
C LEU A 5 7.13 2.98 12.78
N ALA A 6 7.12 1.82 12.13
CA ALA A 6 7.16 1.75 10.66
C ALA A 6 5.90 2.35 10.04
N ALA A 7 4.71 2.04 10.58
CA ALA A 7 3.45 2.61 10.10
C ALA A 7 3.41 4.14 10.27
N GLN A 8 3.94 4.68 11.38
CA GLN A 8 4.05 6.12 11.58
C GLN A 8 5.05 6.78 10.63
N THR A 9 6.13 6.08 10.27
CA THR A 9 7.15 6.59 9.34
C THR A 9 6.62 6.68 7.91
N PHE A 10 5.77 5.73 7.50
CA PHE A 10 5.19 5.66 6.16
C PHE A 10 3.79 6.26 6.06
N SER A 11 3.40 7.19 6.94
CA SER A 11 2.05 7.77 6.90
C SER A 11 1.93 8.94 5.90
N THR A 12 0.72 9.19 5.42
CA THR A 12 0.41 10.37 4.60
C THR A 12 0.83 11.68 5.28
N SER A 13 0.71 11.79 6.61
CA SER A 13 1.15 13.00 7.33
C SER A 13 2.65 13.25 7.23
N VAL A 14 3.49 12.20 7.15
CA VAL A 14 4.93 12.36 6.89
C VAL A 14 5.16 12.85 5.47
N ALA A 15 4.42 12.32 4.49
CA ALA A 15 4.50 12.79 3.12
C ALA A 15 4.11 14.29 3.01
N ASP A 16 3.06 14.73 3.70
CA ASP A 16 2.63 16.13 3.71
C ASP A 16 3.67 17.04 4.38
N ALA A 17 4.31 16.55 5.46
CA ALA A 17 5.39 17.27 6.14
C ALA A 17 6.66 17.41 5.27
N LEU A 18 6.91 16.48 4.33
CA LEU A 18 7.98 16.59 3.33
C LEU A 18 7.58 17.48 2.14
N GLU A 19 6.31 17.43 1.74
CA GLU A 19 5.77 18.21 0.62
C GLU A 19 5.70 19.70 0.93
N PHE A 20 5.38 20.08 2.17
CA PHE A 20 5.36 21.48 2.59
C PHE A 20 6.68 22.21 2.29
N PRO A 21 7.85 21.85 2.87
CA PRO A 21 9.10 22.54 2.60
C PRO A 21 9.56 22.44 1.14
N LYS A 22 9.21 21.35 0.44
CA LYS A 22 9.42 21.22 -1.00
C LYS A 22 8.67 22.31 -1.78
N ASN A 23 7.40 22.56 -1.44
CA ASN A 23 6.58 23.57 -2.11
C ASN A 23 7.09 25.00 -1.86
N TYR A 24 7.75 25.25 -0.72
CA TYR A 24 8.48 26.49 -0.44
C TYR A 24 9.88 26.54 -1.05
N SER A 25 10.22 25.60 -1.94
CA SER A 25 11.51 25.54 -2.64
C SER A 25 12.72 25.52 -1.71
N ILE A 26 12.59 24.91 -0.53
CA ILE A 26 13.71 24.73 0.40
C ILE A 26 14.72 23.78 -0.27
N PRO A 27 15.99 24.19 -0.50
CA PRO A 27 16.94 23.42 -1.31
C PRO A 27 17.14 21.97 -0.85
N GLN A 28 17.09 21.73 0.45
CA GLN A 28 17.25 20.40 1.06
C GLN A 28 16.12 19.42 0.69
N PHE A 29 14.96 19.91 0.23
CA PHE A 29 13.77 19.11 -0.08
C PHE A 29 13.44 19.07 -1.58
N LYS A 30 14.26 19.68 -2.44
CA LYS A 30 13.99 19.79 -3.88
C LYS A 30 13.70 18.43 -4.55
N ASP A 31 14.48 17.42 -4.19
CA ASP A 31 14.39 16.08 -4.79
C ASP A 31 13.56 15.08 -3.96
N SER A 32 12.73 15.59 -3.03
CA SER A 32 11.92 14.74 -2.14
C SER A 32 10.67 14.14 -2.79
N GLU A 33 10.35 14.53 -4.03
CA GLU A 33 9.12 14.12 -4.74
C GLU A 33 8.96 12.60 -4.86
N ALA A 34 10.03 11.90 -5.22
CA ALA A 34 9.99 10.45 -5.35
C ALA A 34 9.68 9.77 -4.00
N THR A 35 10.25 10.31 -2.91
CA THR A 35 10.03 9.83 -1.54
C THR A 35 8.61 10.10 -1.06
N ILE A 36 8.08 11.31 -1.30
CA ILE A 36 6.69 11.68 -0.98
C ILE A 36 5.72 10.72 -1.66
N ASN A 37 5.90 10.49 -2.96
CA ASN A 37 5.06 9.58 -3.74
C ASN A 37 5.18 8.12 -3.28
N PHE A 38 6.39 7.67 -2.92
CA PHE A 38 6.60 6.35 -2.35
C PHE A 38 5.82 6.18 -1.04
N ILE A 39 5.96 7.12 -0.11
CA ILE A 39 5.28 7.08 1.20
C ILE A 39 3.76 7.00 1.02
N ARG A 40 3.16 7.89 0.19
CA ARG A 40 1.71 7.89 -0.08
C ARG A 40 1.21 6.57 -0.65
N LYS A 41 1.98 5.95 -1.55
CA LYS A 41 1.63 4.64 -2.14
C LYS A 41 1.69 3.51 -1.11
N ILE A 42 2.71 3.50 -0.25
CA ILE A 42 2.83 2.49 0.81
C ILE A 42 1.74 2.67 1.87
N ASP A 43 1.43 3.90 2.28
CA ASP A 43 0.34 4.20 3.23
C ASP A 43 -1.02 3.73 2.68
N ALA A 44 -1.31 4.07 1.42
CA ALA A 44 -2.54 3.65 0.76
C ALA A 44 -2.65 2.12 0.68
N LEU A 45 -1.56 1.44 0.34
CA LEU A 45 -1.53 -0.03 0.31
C LEU A 45 -1.76 -0.60 1.71
N PHE A 46 -1.10 -0.06 2.73
CA PHE A 46 -1.27 -0.49 4.12
C PHE A 46 -2.72 -0.32 4.59
N ASP A 47 -3.35 0.80 4.28
CA ASP A 47 -4.76 1.06 4.62
C ASP A 47 -5.72 0.07 3.95
N ILE A 48 -5.51 -0.25 2.67
CA ILE A 48 -6.32 -1.23 1.92
C ILE A 48 -6.20 -2.62 2.57
N LEU A 49 -4.97 -3.07 2.80
CA LEU A 49 -4.67 -4.40 3.36
C LEU A 49 -5.10 -4.53 4.83
N ASN A 50 -5.18 -3.42 5.56
CA ASN A 50 -5.54 -3.36 6.98
C ASN A 50 -6.96 -2.78 7.22
N SER A 51 -7.83 -2.82 6.21
CA SER A 51 -9.20 -2.33 6.31
C SER A 51 -10.05 -3.15 7.31
N LYS A 52 -10.70 -2.48 8.28
CA LYS A 52 -11.39 -3.16 9.41
C LYS A 52 -12.85 -2.79 9.61
N SER A 53 -13.27 -1.58 9.22
CA SER A 53 -14.58 -1.04 9.59
C SER A 53 -15.48 -0.77 8.40
N ARG A 54 -16.74 -1.19 8.53
CA ARG A 54 -17.82 -0.91 7.57
C ARG A 54 -18.13 0.57 7.38
N TYR A 55 -17.71 1.40 8.34
CA TYR A 55 -17.91 2.85 8.33
C TYR A 55 -16.66 3.62 7.88
N SER A 56 -15.53 2.94 7.72
CA SER A 56 -14.34 3.57 7.16
C SER A 56 -14.58 3.97 5.72
N LYS A 57 -13.99 5.11 5.32
CA LYS A 57 -14.09 5.68 3.96
C LYS A 57 -12.76 5.54 3.23
N GLY A 58 -12.80 5.64 1.89
CA GLY A 58 -11.61 5.59 1.04
C GLY A 58 -10.84 4.27 1.17
N ASN A 59 -9.52 4.35 1.18
CA ASN A 59 -8.62 3.19 1.24
C ASN A 59 -8.75 2.36 2.52
N LYS A 60 -9.29 2.93 3.61
CA LYS A 60 -9.55 2.24 4.88
C LYS A 60 -10.85 1.45 4.88
N ALA A 61 -11.70 1.62 3.86
CA ALA A 61 -12.99 0.96 3.76
C ALA A 61 -12.82 -0.55 3.55
N VAL A 62 -13.76 -1.33 4.08
CA VAL A 62 -13.76 -2.79 3.90
C VAL A 62 -13.88 -3.13 2.40
N LEU A 63 -13.08 -4.10 1.96
CA LEU A 63 -13.10 -4.62 0.60
C LEU A 63 -14.45 -5.32 0.35
N ARG A 64 -15.25 -4.75 -0.57
CA ARG A 64 -16.58 -5.23 -0.95
C ARG A 64 -16.74 -5.21 -2.47
N CYS A 65 -17.71 -5.96 -2.97
CA CYS A 65 -17.98 -6.01 -4.41
C CYS A 65 -18.40 -4.67 -5.00
N ASN A 66 -19.09 -3.84 -4.22
CA ASN A 66 -19.50 -2.50 -4.66
C ASN A 66 -18.40 -1.44 -4.52
N THR A 67 -17.27 -1.76 -3.88
CA THR A 67 -16.14 -0.83 -3.73
C THR A 67 -14.90 -1.29 -4.49
N GLU A 68 -14.96 -2.42 -5.20
CA GLU A 68 -13.86 -3.00 -5.97
C GLU A 68 -13.26 -2.02 -6.97
N GLN A 69 -14.11 -1.26 -7.64
CA GLN A 69 -13.71 -0.24 -8.61
C GLN A 69 -12.84 0.86 -8.00
N ASN A 70 -12.91 1.04 -6.68
CA ASN A 70 -12.14 2.07 -5.97
C ASN A 70 -10.77 1.53 -5.50
N TRP A 71 -10.72 0.34 -4.89
CA TRP A 71 -9.48 -0.17 -4.29
C TRP A 71 -8.62 -0.99 -5.24
N ARG A 72 -9.22 -1.76 -6.17
CA ARG A 72 -8.45 -2.64 -7.07
C ARG A 72 -7.51 -1.83 -8.00
N PRO A 73 -7.96 -0.77 -8.68
CA PRO A 73 -7.06 0.00 -9.55
C PRO A 73 -5.93 0.68 -8.77
N VAL A 74 -6.22 1.21 -7.58
CA VAL A 74 -5.22 1.81 -6.69
C VAL A 74 -4.16 0.77 -6.33
N MET A 75 -4.59 -0.40 -5.87
CA MET A 75 -3.72 -1.49 -5.50
C MET A 75 -2.85 -1.98 -6.67
N THR A 76 -3.42 -2.19 -7.85
CA THR A 76 -2.69 -2.57 -9.06
C THR A 76 -1.66 -1.51 -9.45
N SER A 77 -2.03 -0.22 -9.41
CA SER A 77 -1.11 0.88 -9.73
C SER A 77 0.08 0.96 -8.78
N ILE A 78 -0.11 0.57 -7.51
CA ILE A 78 0.95 0.52 -6.51
C ILE A 78 1.86 -0.69 -6.75
N ILE A 79 1.30 -1.86 -7.07
CA ILE A 79 2.07 -3.04 -7.44
C ILE A 79 2.96 -2.74 -8.65
N ASP A 80 2.38 -2.18 -9.71
CA ASP A 80 3.12 -1.79 -10.92
C ASP A 80 4.24 -0.79 -10.62
N TYR A 81 4.00 0.15 -9.71
CA TYR A 81 5.01 1.11 -9.27
C TYR A 81 6.16 0.43 -8.52
N ILE A 82 5.87 -0.45 -7.55
CA ILE A 82 6.89 -1.21 -6.81
C ILE A 82 7.69 -2.10 -7.76
N LEU A 83 7.03 -2.70 -8.74
CA LEU A 83 7.62 -3.47 -9.83
C LEU A 83 8.29 -2.60 -10.91
N ARG A 84 8.45 -1.29 -10.72
CA ARG A 84 9.32 -0.45 -11.56
C ARG A 84 10.46 0.18 -10.76
N CYS A 85 10.41 0.08 -9.44
CA CYS A 85 11.48 0.59 -8.59
C CYS A 85 12.79 -0.17 -8.86
N THR A 86 13.87 0.60 -8.98
CA THR A 86 15.22 0.10 -9.20
C THR A 86 16.17 0.58 -8.10
N ASP A 87 17.25 -0.16 -7.92
CA ASP A 87 18.42 0.24 -7.14
C ASP A 87 19.22 1.31 -7.90
N ILE A 88 20.20 1.93 -7.24
CA ILE A 88 21.11 2.95 -7.80
C ILE A 88 21.82 2.44 -9.07
N LYS A 89 22.00 1.11 -9.18
CA LYS A 89 22.58 0.43 -10.36
C LYS A 89 21.56 0.08 -11.45
N ASN A 90 20.36 0.67 -11.43
CA ASN A 90 19.24 0.36 -12.32
C ASN A 90 18.78 -1.11 -12.30
N ARG A 91 19.10 -1.84 -11.23
CA ARG A 91 18.62 -3.23 -11.06
C ARG A 91 17.24 -3.20 -10.40
N PRO A 92 16.26 -3.92 -10.95
CA PRO A 92 14.96 -4.10 -10.30
C PRO A 92 15.05 -4.50 -8.83
N LEU A 93 14.27 -3.87 -7.95
CA LEU A 93 14.35 -4.15 -6.51
C LEU A 93 14.03 -5.61 -6.16
N TRP A 94 13.14 -6.27 -6.92
CA TRP A 94 12.80 -7.69 -6.73
C TRP A 94 13.90 -8.68 -7.15
N LEU A 95 14.98 -8.20 -7.77
CA LEU A 95 16.18 -9.00 -8.09
C LEU A 95 17.35 -8.75 -7.11
N THR A 96 17.20 -7.79 -6.20
CA THR A 96 18.26 -7.46 -5.22
C THR A 96 18.29 -8.45 -4.05
N PRO A 97 19.35 -8.46 -3.23
CA PRO A 97 19.36 -9.22 -1.97
C PRO A 97 18.24 -8.83 -0.98
N ARG A 98 17.69 -7.61 -1.11
CA ARG A 98 16.57 -7.12 -0.29
C ARG A 98 15.18 -7.35 -0.91
N LYS A 99 15.10 -8.25 -1.92
CA LYS A 99 13.87 -8.55 -2.66
C LYS A 99 12.71 -9.05 -1.81
N THR A 100 12.97 -9.67 -0.65
CA THR A 100 11.93 -10.33 0.15
C THR A 100 10.81 -9.38 0.55
N ALA A 101 11.14 -8.16 0.98
CA ALA A 101 10.14 -7.15 1.34
C ALA A 101 9.32 -6.71 0.10
N VAL A 102 10.00 -6.48 -1.02
CA VAL A 102 9.40 -6.05 -2.29
C VAL A 102 8.41 -7.10 -2.79
N ILE A 103 8.84 -8.36 -2.82
CA ILE A 103 8.02 -9.50 -3.22
C ILE A 103 6.82 -9.64 -2.28
N GLY A 104 7.01 -9.48 -0.95
CA GLY A 104 5.92 -9.48 0.03
C GLY A 104 4.87 -8.41 -0.24
N PHE A 105 5.29 -7.17 -0.53
CA PHE A 105 4.39 -6.08 -0.88
C PHE A 105 3.63 -6.31 -2.20
N CYS A 106 4.18 -7.09 -3.14
CA CYS A 106 3.51 -7.43 -4.40
C CYS A 106 2.61 -8.68 -4.28
N ILE A 107 3.00 -9.70 -3.52
CA ILE A 107 2.25 -10.96 -3.39
C ILE A 107 1.04 -10.79 -2.49
N SER A 108 1.14 -10.02 -1.39
CA SER A 108 0.03 -9.87 -0.44
C SER A 108 -1.25 -9.31 -1.10
N PRO A 109 -1.18 -8.24 -1.91
CA PRO A 109 -2.36 -7.70 -2.57
C PRO A 109 -2.86 -8.61 -3.71
N VAL A 110 -1.97 -9.28 -4.45
CA VAL A 110 -2.36 -10.29 -5.46
C VAL A 110 -3.11 -11.45 -4.82
N SER A 111 -2.64 -11.91 -3.66
CA SER A 111 -3.29 -12.99 -2.89
C SER A 111 -4.69 -12.59 -2.42
N ILE A 112 -4.86 -11.34 -1.97
CA ILE A 112 -6.18 -10.82 -1.60
C ILE A 112 -7.12 -10.76 -2.82
N CYS A 113 -6.64 -10.33 -3.99
CA CYS A 113 -7.42 -10.40 -5.23
C CYS A 113 -7.86 -11.82 -5.56
N GLY A 114 -6.94 -12.80 -5.47
CA GLY A 114 -7.26 -14.20 -5.72
C GLY A 114 -8.31 -14.77 -4.75
N ILE A 115 -8.19 -14.44 -3.45
CA ILE A 115 -9.18 -14.83 -2.44
C ILE A 115 -10.53 -14.17 -2.72
N TYR A 116 -10.53 -12.89 -3.10
CA TYR A 116 -11.73 -12.14 -3.42
C TYR A 116 -12.45 -12.70 -4.66
N GLU A 117 -11.71 -13.14 -5.67
CA GLU A 117 -12.26 -13.74 -6.89
C GLU A 117 -12.82 -15.17 -6.67
N SER A 118 -12.41 -15.83 -5.58
CA SER A 118 -12.81 -17.21 -5.29
C SER A 118 -14.34 -17.36 -5.15
N PRO A 119 -14.93 -18.47 -5.64
CA PRO A 119 -16.38 -18.69 -5.58
C PRO A 119 -16.94 -18.61 -4.16
N SER A 120 -16.19 -19.14 -3.17
CA SER A 120 -16.53 -19.12 -1.76
C SER A 120 -16.76 -17.72 -1.19
N PHE A 121 -16.06 -16.72 -1.75
CA PHE A 121 -16.18 -15.32 -1.31
C PHE A 121 -17.39 -14.63 -1.95
N LYS A 122 -17.63 -14.86 -3.24
CA LYS A 122 -18.78 -14.30 -3.97
C LYS A 122 -20.13 -14.79 -3.43
N THR A 123 -20.21 -16.03 -2.94
CA THR A 123 -21.47 -16.60 -2.42
C THR A 123 -21.81 -16.17 -0.99
N ARG A 124 -20.84 -15.72 -0.17
CA ARG A 124 -21.07 -15.44 1.27
C ARG A 124 -20.94 -13.98 1.71
N GLN A 125 -20.69 -13.01 0.82
CA GLN A 125 -20.42 -11.59 1.17
C GLN A 125 -19.60 -11.47 2.47
N ILE A 126 -18.53 -12.25 2.59
CA ILE A 126 -17.76 -12.32 3.83
C ILE A 126 -17.14 -10.94 4.04
N HIS A 127 -17.67 -10.18 4.99
CA HIS A 127 -17.08 -8.93 5.38
C HIS A 127 -15.68 -9.21 5.91
N PHE A 128 -14.63 -8.73 5.23
CA PHE A 128 -13.23 -8.79 5.67
C PHE A 128 -12.96 -8.06 7.01
N SER A 129 -13.99 -7.63 7.73
CA SER A 129 -13.94 -6.77 8.90
C SER A 129 -13.25 -7.38 10.13
N LYS A 130 -13.04 -8.70 10.25
CA LYS A 130 -12.59 -9.27 11.55
C LYS A 130 -11.56 -10.40 11.58
N LYS A 131 -11.18 -11.08 10.49
CA LYS A 131 -10.40 -12.34 10.64
C LYS A 131 -9.11 -12.55 9.83
N MET A 132 -8.72 -11.70 8.88
CA MET A 132 -7.53 -12.01 8.05
C MET A 132 -6.39 -11.00 8.07
N SER A 133 -6.51 -9.87 8.78
CA SER A 133 -5.39 -8.91 8.93
C SER A 133 -4.45 -9.25 10.10
N TYR A 134 -4.62 -10.42 10.74
CA TYR A 134 -3.85 -10.85 11.92
C TYR A 134 -3.15 -12.20 11.76
N ILE A 135 -2.94 -12.66 10.52
CA ILE A 135 -2.04 -13.79 10.25
C ILE A 135 -0.75 -13.22 9.67
N CYS A 136 0.07 -12.65 10.56
CA CYS A 136 1.52 -12.47 10.52
C CYS A 136 1.94 -11.72 11.79
#